data_AF-A0A518HXC6-F1
#
_entry.id   AF-A0A518HXC6-F1
#
_cell.length_a   1.000
_cell.length_b   1.000
_cell.length_c   1.000
_cell.angle_alpha   90.00
_cell.angle_beta   90.00
_cell.angle_gamma   90.00
#
_symmetry.space_group_name_H-M   'P 1'
#
loop_
_entity.id
_entity.type
_entity.pdbx_description
1 polymer ?
#
loop_
_entity_poly.entity_id
_entity_poly.type
_entity_poly.pdbx_seq_one_letter_code
_entity_poly.pdbx_strand_id
1 'polypeptide(L)'
;MKLPPPSIRKLFREDFSGQSAIVVDRANLSKESKHWQTLLGQIEGVHVTRHPGDKDSRSKTLCRFTIPEPNSDGHYWRSDELRLEYDSDSRLTIHSYRFRESQHSALVSDLDEIKTFVRHVLERYARRHAGEKKREKVREFKSKAIIAQVRKLAKEEKFDFATSGDTVKLKLFVKLSKHDLIEISVPFKQFEKMLPKLRVTIQSLRELYAEGLRFKIMPVGRLPWNVQWVKHETL
;
A
#
# COMPACT_ATOMS: atom_id res chain seq x y z
N MET A 1 2.81 9.85 -9.21
CA MET A 1 3.03 8.42 -9.37
C MET A 1 2.79 7.79 -8.01
N LYS A 2 2.03 6.69 -7.98
CA LYS A 2 1.68 5.96 -6.75
C LYS A 2 2.77 4.97 -6.34
N LEU A 3 4.03 5.27 -6.68
CA LEU A 3 5.21 4.48 -6.35
C LEU A 3 5.89 5.03 -5.09
N PRO A 4 6.54 4.19 -4.26
CA PRO A 4 7.33 4.66 -3.13
C PRO A 4 8.49 5.59 -3.57
N PRO A 5 8.84 6.63 -2.80
CA PRO A 5 9.91 7.57 -3.17
C PRO A 5 11.26 6.93 -3.54
N PRO A 6 11.75 5.88 -2.83
CA PRO A 6 12.97 5.18 -3.24
C PRO A 6 12.87 4.53 -4.63
N SER A 7 11.67 4.05 -4.99
CA SER A 7 11.43 3.49 -6.32
C SER A 7 11.46 4.59 -7.39
N ILE A 8 10.84 5.73 -7.12
CA ILE A 8 10.85 6.88 -8.05
C ILE A 8 12.29 7.35 -8.27
N ARG A 9 13.06 7.57 -7.19
CA ARG A 9 14.47 7.96 -7.26
C ARG A 9 15.29 7.00 -8.12
N LYS A 10 15.06 5.69 -7.95
CA LYS A 10 15.74 4.65 -8.71
C LYS A 10 15.43 4.75 -10.21
N LEU A 11 14.16 4.96 -10.60
CA LEU A 11 13.78 5.15 -12.01
C LEU A 11 14.46 6.38 -12.61
N PHE A 12 14.43 7.51 -11.92
CA PHE A 12 15.07 8.74 -12.42
C PHE A 12 16.57 8.56 -12.70
N ARG A 13 17.26 7.77 -11.88
CA ARG A 13 18.68 7.47 -12.07
C ARG A 13 18.94 6.44 -13.17
N GLU A 14 18.00 5.53 -13.42
CA GLU A 14 18.15 4.45 -14.40
C GLU A 14 17.75 4.88 -15.81
N ASP A 15 16.74 5.74 -15.92
CA ASP A 15 16.07 6.03 -17.19
C ASP A 15 16.50 7.36 -17.84
N PHE A 16 17.26 8.19 -17.13
CA PHE A 16 17.76 9.47 -17.64
C PHE A 16 19.27 9.57 -17.49
N SER A 17 19.97 9.67 -18.62
CA SER A 17 21.44 9.70 -18.69
C SER A 17 22.03 11.06 -18.31
N GLY A 18 21.31 12.14 -18.62
CA GLY A 18 21.71 13.53 -18.38
C GLY A 18 22.91 14.02 -19.19
N GLN A 19 23.36 13.30 -20.22
CA GLN A 19 24.59 13.62 -20.96
C GLN A 19 24.40 14.66 -22.07
N SER A 20 23.20 14.78 -22.67
CA SER A 20 22.96 15.70 -23.79
C SER A 20 21.51 16.19 -23.78
N ALA A 21 21.20 17.02 -22.79
CA ALA A 21 19.84 17.51 -22.58
C ALA A 21 19.31 18.30 -23.79
N ILE A 22 18.04 18.09 -24.13
CA ILE A 22 17.35 18.85 -25.18
C ILE A 22 17.33 20.33 -24.82
N VAL A 23 17.72 21.19 -25.76
CA VAL A 23 17.60 22.64 -25.60
C VAL A 23 16.21 23.09 -26.03
N VAL A 24 15.54 23.86 -25.17
CA VAL A 24 14.18 24.36 -25.34
C VAL A 24 14.22 25.73 -26.02
N ASP A 25 13.42 25.90 -27.09
CA ASP A 25 13.24 27.20 -27.74
C ASP A 25 12.40 28.16 -26.88
N ARG A 26 13.11 29.05 -26.18
CA ARG A 26 12.49 30.07 -25.32
C ARG A 26 11.84 31.22 -26.09
N ALA A 27 12.18 31.42 -27.36
CA ALA A 27 11.55 32.46 -28.17
C ALA A 27 10.09 32.08 -28.49
N ASN A 28 9.75 30.78 -28.46
CA ASN A 28 8.41 30.28 -28.76
C ASN A 28 7.90 29.23 -27.77
N LEU A 29 7.90 29.58 -26.47
CA LEU A 29 7.46 28.68 -25.39
C LEU A 29 6.04 28.12 -25.58
N SER A 30 5.13 28.86 -26.22
CA SER A 30 3.77 28.36 -26.48
C SER A 30 3.78 27.20 -27.48
N LYS A 31 4.61 27.29 -28.52
CA LYS A 31 4.78 26.23 -29.51
C LYS A 31 5.48 25.02 -28.89
N GLU A 32 6.54 25.24 -28.11
CA GLU A 32 7.23 24.18 -27.37
C GLU A 32 6.29 23.45 -26.40
N SER A 33 5.53 24.19 -25.61
CA SER A 33 4.55 23.60 -24.68
C SER A 33 3.53 22.72 -25.40
N LYS A 34 2.97 23.18 -26.53
CA LYS A 34 2.05 22.38 -27.35
C LYS A 34 2.73 21.15 -27.95
N HIS A 35 3.94 21.31 -28.46
CA HIS A 35 4.73 20.22 -29.02
C HIS A 35 4.93 19.09 -27.99
N TRP A 36 5.39 19.42 -26.79
CA TRP A 36 5.60 18.46 -25.71
C TRP A 36 4.30 17.83 -25.20
N GLN A 37 3.21 18.60 -25.08
CA GLN A 37 1.90 18.05 -24.74
C GLN A 37 1.42 17.02 -25.77
N THR A 38 1.61 17.30 -27.06
CA THR A 38 1.26 16.34 -28.13
C THR A 38 2.13 15.10 -28.08
N LEU A 39 3.45 15.25 -27.96
CA LEU A 39 4.37 14.11 -27.89
C LEU A 39 4.07 13.21 -26.68
N LEU A 40 3.92 13.79 -25.50
CA LEU A 40 3.64 13.03 -24.29
C LEU A 40 2.24 12.41 -24.30
N GLY A 41 1.26 13.08 -24.91
CA GLY A 41 -0.09 12.54 -25.07
C GLY A 41 -0.18 11.32 -26.00
N GLN A 42 0.84 11.08 -26.83
CA GLN A 42 0.94 9.90 -27.69
C GLN A 42 1.61 8.71 -26.99
N ILE A 43 2.21 8.90 -25.81
CA ILE A 43 2.85 7.81 -25.07
C ILE A 43 1.78 7.00 -24.35
N GLU A 44 1.74 5.70 -24.60
CA GLU A 44 0.82 4.79 -23.94
C GLU A 44 0.99 4.83 -22.41
N GLY A 45 -0.13 4.97 -21.69
CA GLY A 45 -0.14 5.06 -20.23
C GLY A 45 0.21 6.44 -19.66
N VAL A 46 0.42 7.45 -20.50
CA VAL A 46 0.55 8.86 -20.07
C VAL A 46 -0.79 9.57 -20.14
N HIS A 47 -1.14 10.30 -19.08
CA HIS A 47 -2.25 11.25 -19.07
C HIS A 47 -1.74 12.67 -18.90
N VAL A 48 -1.80 13.47 -19.96
CA VAL A 48 -1.46 14.91 -19.91
C VAL A 48 -2.51 15.64 -19.06
N THR A 49 -2.06 16.42 -18.10
CA THR A 49 -2.93 17.18 -17.20
C THR A 49 -2.91 18.65 -17.58
N ARG A 50 -4.02 19.35 -17.31
CA ARG A 50 -4.14 20.79 -17.52
C ARG A 50 -4.20 21.48 -16.16
N HIS A 51 -3.28 22.41 -15.91
CA HIS A 51 -3.32 23.22 -14.71
C HIS A 51 -3.46 24.71 -15.07
N PRO A 52 -4.28 25.49 -14.33
CA PRO A 52 -4.45 26.93 -14.63
C PRO A 52 -3.13 27.70 -14.69
N GLY A 53 -2.20 27.38 -13.80
CA GLY A 53 -0.85 27.95 -13.76
C GLY A 53 0.09 27.56 -14.91
N ASP A 54 -0.29 26.64 -15.81
CA ASP A 54 0.50 26.35 -17.02
C ASP A 54 0.41 27.49 -18.05
N LYS A 55 -0.58 28.37 -17.89
CA LYS A 55 -0.73 29.59 -18.71
C LYS A 55 0.05 30.79 -18.17
N ASP A 56 0.68 30.66 -17.00
CA ASP A 56 1.49 31.74 -16.43
C ASP A 56 2.82 31.83 -17.21
N SER A 57 3.10 32.99 -17.82
CA SER A 57 4.33 33.22 -18.58
C SER A 57 5.60 33.15 -17.73
N ARG A 58 5.47 33.20 -16.40
CA ARG A 58 6.56 33.00 -15.44
C ARG A 58 6.80 31.52 -15.14
N SER A 59 5.90 30.64 -15.57
CA SER A 59 6.03 29.20 -15.39
C SER A 59 7.11 28.64 -16.34
N LYS A 60 8.05 27.90 -15.77
CA LYS A 60 9.01 27.11 -16.55
C LYS A 60 8.42 25.80 -17.08
N THR A 61 7.19 25.47 -16.67
CA THR A 61 6.53 24.22 -17.04
C THR A 61 6.04 24.26 -18.48
N LEU A 62 6.52 23.32 -19.30
CA LEU A 62 6.08 23.09 -20.67
C LEU A 62 4.88 22.13 -20.72
N CYS A 63 4.91 21.08 -19.91
CA CYS A 63 3.86 20.07 -19.88
C CYS A 63 3.75 19.44 -18.49
N ARG A 64 2.53 19.10 -18.08
CA ARG A 64 2.26 18.27 -16.90
C ARG A 64 1.58 17.00 -17.31
N PHE A 65 1.94 15.92 -16.65
CA PHE A 65 1.34 14.63 -16.94
C PHE A 65 1.39 13.71 -15.73
N THR A 66 0.63 12.63 -15.80
CA THR A 66 0.65 11.55 -14.83
C THR A 66 0.82 10.22 -15.54
N ILE A 67 1.28 9.23 -14.79
CA ILE A 67 1.30 7.83 -15.23
C ILE A 67 0.38 7.09 -14.25
N PRO A 68 -0.93 7.03 -14.55
CA PRO A 68 -1.91 6.37 -13.68
C PRO A 68 -1.58 4.89 -13.52
N GLU A 69 -1.90 4.37 -12.34
CA GLU A 69 -1.85 2.92 -12.12
C GLU A 69 -2.98 2.26 -12.92
N PRO A 70 -2.68 1.24 -13.74
CA PRO A 70 -3.71 0.54 -14.53
C PRO A 70 -4.82 -0.01 -13.64
N ASN A 71 -6.07 0.15 -14.06
CA ASN A 71 -7.27 -0.28 -13.30
C ASN A 71 -7.51 0.47 -11.97
N SER A 72 -6.87 1.61 -11.74
CA SER A 72 -7.30 2.55 -10.69
C SER A 72 -8.41 3.47 -11.20
N ASP A 73 -9.20 4.06 -10.29
CA ASP A 73 -10.38 4.91 -10.57
C ASP A 73 -10.07 6.22 -11.33
N GLY A 74 -8.91 6.34 -11.99
CA GLY A 74 -8.48 7.54 -12.72
C GLY A 74 -8.15 8.75 -11.83
N HIS A 75 -8.53 8.70 -10.54
CA HIS A 75 -8.19 9.72 -9.56
C HIS A 75 -6.68 9.78 -9.35
N TYR A 76 -6.13 10.95 -9.63
CA TYR A 76 -4.75 11.32 -9.37
C TYR A 76 -4.71 12.50 -8.39
N TRP A 77 -3.71 12.48 -7.52
CA TRP A 77 -3.42 13.62 -6.64
C TRP A 77 -2.41 14.54 -7.33
N ARG A 78 -2.32 15.80 -6.93
CA ARG A 78 -1.21 16.67 -7.41
C ARG A 78 0.17 16.08 -7.12
N SER A 79 0.29 15.33 -6.02
CA SER A 79 1.49 14.54 -5.71
C SER A 79 1.83 13.49 -6.74
N ASP A 80 0.92 13.21 -7.66
CA ASP A 80 1.14 12.26 -8.72
C ASP A 80 1.77 12.84 -10.00
N GLU A 81 1.78 14.16 -10.13
CA GLU A 81 2.19 14.84 -11.36
C GLU A 81 3.70 14.76 -11.59
N LEU A 82 4.02 14.56 -12.87
CA LEU A 82 5.32 14.82 -13.46
C LEU A 82 5.25 16.14 -14.20
N ARG A 83 6.32 16.90 -14.14
CA ARG A 83 6.44 18.20 -14.82
C ARG A 83 7.62 18.16 -15.75
N LEU A 84 7.38 18.48 -17.00
CA LEU A 84 8.40 18.77 -17.96
C LEU A 84 8.63 20.29 -17.95
N GLU A 85 9.85 20.70 -17.61
CA GLU A 85 10.25 22.09 -17.41
C GLU A 85 11.58 22.35 -18.12
N TYR A 86 12.01 23.61 -18.18
CA TYR A 86 13.36 23.97 -18.60
C TYR A 86 14.13 24.64 -17.45
N ASP A 87 15.46 24.43 -17.41
CA ASP A 87 16.33 25.03 -16.40
C ASP A 87 16.80 26.46 -16.79
N SER A 88 17.75 27.03 -16.04
CA SER A 88 18.32 28.36 -16.37
C SER A 88 19.04 28.40 -17.72
N ASP A 89 19.60 27.26 -18.13
CA ASP A 89 20.39 27.11 -19.35
C ASP A 89 19.49 26.67 -20.53
N SER A 90 18.17 26.75 -20.35
CA SER A 90 17.16 26.36 -21.34
C SER A 90 17.19 24.86 -21.67
N ARG A 91 17.69 24.01 -20.77
CA ARG A 91 17.72 22.55 -20.96
C ARG A 91 16.47 21.90 -20.40
N LEU A 92 15.96 20.90 -21.10
CA LEU A 92 14.78 20.15 -20.72
C LEU A 92 15.05 19.31 -19.47
N THR A 93 14.13 19.42 -18.52
CA THR A 93 14.17 18.72 -17.24
C THR A 93 12.82 18.10 -16.94
N ILE A 94 12.83 16.92 -16.34
CA ILE A 94 11.65 16.27 -15.79
C ILE A 94 11.71 16.30 -14.28
N HIS A 95 10.59 16.59 -13.63
CA HIS A 95 10.46 16.68 -12.18
C HIS A 95 9.31 15.83 -11.69
N SER A 96 9.53 15.03 -10.66
CA SER A 96 8.43 14.48 -9.86
C SER A 96 7.90 15.53 -8.91
N TYR A 97 6.58 15.67 -8.81
CA TYR A 97 5.97 16.54 -7.81
C TYR A 97 6.41 16.14 -6.40
N ARG A 98 7.03 17.06 -5.66
CA ARG A 98 7.00 17.05 -4.19
C ARG A 98 7.24 18.42 -3.58
N PHE A 99 6.37 18.75 -2.64
CA PHE A 99 6.46 19.89 -1.75
C PHE A 99 7.51 19.58 -0.67
N ARG A 100 8.50 20.47 -0.55
CA ARG A 100 9.48 20.65 0.53
C ARG A 100 10.72 19.75 0.66
N GLU A 101 10.77 18.44 0.34
CA GLU A 101 11.97 17.66 0.79
C GLU A 101 12.54 16.56 -0.13
N SER A 102 12.12 16.43 -1.38
CA SER A 102 12.89 15.63 -2.37
C SER A 102 12.28 15.81 -3.75
N GLN A 103 12.79 16.77 -4.51
CA GLN A 103 12.56 16.79 -5.94
C GLN A 103 13.44 15.71 -6.57
N HIS A 104 12.82 14.70 -7.18
CA HIS A 104 13.53 13.90 -8.17
C HIS A 104 13.45 14.67 -9.48
N SER A 105 14.61 15.13 -9.92
CA SER A 105 14.77 15.82 -11.19
C SER A 105 15.84 15.12 -12.02
N ALA A 106 15.67 15.15 -13.33
CA ALA A 106 16.67 14.69 -14.27
C ALA A 106 16.63 15.57 -15.52
N LEU A 107 17.78 15.67 -16.20
CA LEU A 107 17.86 16.21 -17.54
C LEU A 107 17.30 15.18 -18.52
N VAL A 108 16.58 15.65 -19.53
CA VAL A 108 15.99 14.81 -20.58
C VAL A 108 16.80 15.02 -21.85
N SER A 109 17.44 13.96 -22.33
CA SER A 109 18.30 13.97 -23.51
C SER A 109 17.54 13.61 -24.78
N ASP A 110 16.51 12.78 -24.66
CA ASP A 110 15.64 12.40 -25.78
C ASP A 110 14.22 12.03 -25.29
N LEU A 111 13.28 11.89 -26.25
CA LEU A 111 11.91 11.47 -25.96
C LEU A 111 11.82 9.99 -25.54
N ASP A 112 12.75 9.15 -25.99
CA ASP A 112 12.74 7.71 -25.72
C ASP A 112 13.15 7.38 -24.27
N GLU A 113 13.93 8.23 -23.60
CA GLU A 113 14.16 8.22 -22.15
C GLU A 113 12.82 8.34 -21.41
N ILE A 114 11.94 9.27 -21.82
CA ILE A 114 10.61 9.41 -21.22
C ILE A 114 9.73 8.19 -21.50
N LYS A 115 9.72 7.67 -22.73
CA LYS A 115 8.96 6.45 -23.06
C LYS A 115 9.43 5.25 -22.23
N THR A 116 10.75 5.09 -22.10
CA THR A 116 11.38 4.03 -21.30
C THR A 116 11.01 4.17 -19.83
N PHE A 117 11.10 5.38 -19.29
CA PHE A 117 10.66 5.69 -17.93
C PHE A 117 9.19 5.33 -17.70
N VAL A 118 8.28 5.72 -18.62
CA VAL A 118 6.85 5.37 -18.53
C VAL A 118 6.65 3.86 -18.52
N ARG A 119 7.30 3.13 -19.45
CA ARG A 119 7.25 1.66 -19.50
C ARG A 119 7.70 1.04 -18.18
N HIS A 120 8.83 1.48 -17.62
CA HIS A 120 9.34 0.95 -16.35
C HIS A 120 8.44 1.29 -15.16
N VAL A 121 7.77 2.45 -15.15
CA VAL A 121 6.74 2.78 -14.15
C VAL A 121 5.58 1.79 -14.23
N LEU A 122 5.04 1.55 -15.44
CA LEU A 122 3.93 0.62 -15.67
C LEU A 122 4.31 -0.82 -15.29
N GLU A 123 5.52 -1.27 -15.62
CA GLU A 123 6.02 -2.57 -15.19
C GLU A 123 6.08 -2.71 -13.67
N ARG A 124 6.47 -1.65 -12.94
CA ARG A 124 6.51 -1.67 -11.48
C ARG A 124 5.11 -1.74 -10.87
N TYR A 125 4.12 -1.06 -11.46
CA TYR A 125 2.72 -1.25 -11.07
C TYR A 125 2.26 -2.69 -11.33
N ALA A 126 2.55 -3.26 -12.50
CA ALA A 126 2.19 -4.64 -12.82
C ALA A 126 2.81 -5.66 -11.84
N ARG A 127 4.11 -5.52 -11.54
CA ARG A 127 4.81 -6.38 -10.56
C ARG A 127 4.20 -6.25 -9.15
N ARG A 128 3.85 -5.03 -8.74
CA ARG A 128 3.20 -4.78 -7.45
C ARG A 128 1.84 -5.47 -7.37
N HIS A 129 0.98 -5.28 -8.36
CA HIS A 129 -0.34 -5.94 -8.42
C HIS A 129 -0.24 -7.45 -8.46
N ALA A 130 0.68 -8.01 -9.24
CA ALA A 130 0.92 -9.45 -9.26
C ALA A 130 1.33 -9.97 -7.88
N GLY A 131 2.19 -9.22 -7.17
CA GLY A 131 2.58 -9.52 -5.80
C GLY A 131 1.42 -9.44 -4.81
N GLU A 132 0.55 -8.45 -4.92
CA GLU A 132 -0.66 -8.28 -4.10
C GLU A 132 -1.64 -9.44 -4.33
N LYS A 133 -1.97 -9.77 -5.58
CA LYS A 133 -2.83 -10.91 -5.94
C LYS A 133 -2.27 -12.24 -5.44
N LYS A 134 -0.94 -12.45 -5.54
CA LYS A 134 -0.30 -13.65 -5.00
C LYS A 134 -0.45 -13.74 -3.48
N ARG A 135 -0.21 -12.63 -2.77
CA ARG A 135 -0.37 -12.57 -1.30
C ARG A 135 -1.82 -12.83 -0.88
N GLU A 136 -2.78 -12.26 -1.60
CA GLU A 136 -4.20 -12.48 -1.36
C GLU A 136 -4.60 -13.95 -1.54
N LYS A 137 -4.20 -14.58 -2.66
CA LYS A 137 -4.46 -16.02 -2.88
C LYS A 137 -3.86 -16.88 -1.76
N VAL A 138 -2.60 -16.63 -1.39
CA VAL A 138 -1.94 -17.36 -0.28
C VAL A 138 -2.70 -17.17 1.03
N ARG A 139 -3.19 -15.95 1.31
CA ARG A 139 -4.02 -15.67 2.48
C ARG A 139 -5.33 -16.44 2.45
N GLU A 140 -6.05 -16.44 1.33
CA GLU A 140 -7.31 -17.18 1.18
C GLU A 140 -7.11 -18.68 1.41
N PHE A 141 -6.05 -19.28 0.84
CA PHE A 141 -5.72 -20.68 1.06
C PHE A 141 -5.45 -20.97 2.54
N LYS A 142 -4.68 -20.11 3.22
CA LYS A 142 -4.43 -20.23 4.66
C LYS A 142 -5.71 -20.13 5.47
N SER A 143 -6.54 -19.13 5.21
CA SER A 143 -7.83 -18.96 5.90
C SER A 143 -8.74 -20.18 5.69
N LYS A 144 -8.84 -20.73 4.48
CA LYS A 144 -9.63 -21.93 4.18
C LYS A 144 -9.12 -23.15 4.94
N ALA A 145 -7.80 -23.36 4.97
CA ALA A 145 -7.19 -24.47 5.72
C ALA A 145 -7.47 -24.36 7.23
N ILE A 146 -7.36 -23.15 7.78
CA ILE A 146 -7.70 -22.88 9.18
C ILE A 146 -9.16 -23.19 9.46
N ILE A 147 -10.07 -22.62 8.67
CA ILE A 147 -11.51 -22.78 8.86
C ILE A 147 -11.89 -24.26 8.76
N ALA A 148 -11.29 -25.04 7.85
CA ALA A 148 -11.53 -26.47 7.76
C ALA A 148 -11.13 -27.22 9.04
N GLN A 149 -9.98 -26.89 9.63
CA GLN A 149 -9.54 -27.48 10.90
C GLN A 149 -10.44 -27.08 12.06
N VAL A 150 -10.84 -25.80 12.15
CA VAL A 150 -11.80 -25.34 13.16
C VAL A 150 -13.16 -26.02 12.99
N ARG A 151 -13.64 -26.23 11.76
CA ARG A 151 -14.88 -26.99 11.50
C ARG A 151 -14.80 -28.42 12.01
N LYS A 152 -13.68 -29.10 11.77
CA LYS A 152 -13.43 -30.45 12.29
C LYS A 152 -13.49 -30.45 13.82
N LEU A 153 -12.77 -29.52 14.44
CA LEU A 153 -12.74 -29.35 15.89
C LEU A 153 -14.14 -29.04 16.45
N ALA A 154 -14.88 -28.14 15.84
CA ALA A 154 -16.23 -27.75 16.24
C ALA A 154 -17.22 -28.93 16.18
N LYS A 155 -17.07 -29.80 15.18
CA LYS A 155 -17.89 -31.02 15.05
C LYS A 155 -17.57 -32.04 16.15
N GLU A 156 -16.29 -32.24 16.45
CA GLU A 156 -15.84 -33.18 17.49
C GLU A 156 -16.23 -32.71 18.89
N GLU A 157 -16.00 -31.42 19.18
CA GLU A 157 -16.18 -30.81 20.50
C GLU A 157 -17.56 -30.16 20.71
N LYS A 158 -18.43 -30.24 19.70
CA LYS A 158 -19.81 -29.72 19.70
C LYS A 158 -19.89 -28.25 20.18
N PHE A 159 -19.27 -27.34 19.43
CA PHE A 159 -19.43 -25.90 19.65
C PHE A 159 -19.76 -25.14 18.37
N ASP A 160 -20.45 -24.01 18.54
CA ASP A 160 -20.71 -23.05 17.46
C ASP A 160 -19.58 -22.03 17.38
N PHE A 161 -19.23 -21.62 16.16
CA PHE A 161 -18.20 -20.60 15.94
C PHE A 161 -18.50 -19.73 14.72
N ALA A 162 -17.86 -18.56 14.70
CA ALA A 162 -17.77 -17.67 13.55
C ALA A 162 -16.31 -17.26 13.33
N THR A 163 -15.98 -16.77 12.14
CA THR A 163 -14.63 -16.29 11.83
C THR A 163 -14.66 -14.97 11.09
N SER A 164 -13.71 -14.10 11.39
CA SER A 164 -13.36 -12.92 10.60
C SER A 164 -11.85 -12.90 10.38
N GLY A 165 -11.34 -12.20 9.38
CA GLY A 165 -9.91 -12.18 9.09
C GLY A 165 -9.43 -10.83 8.61
N ASP A 166 -8.19 -10.50 8.92
CA ASP A 166 -7.47 -9.36 8.36
C ASP A 166 -6.26 -9.85 7.51
N THR A 167 -5.28 -8.98 7.28
CA THR A 167 -4.10 -9.31 6.49
C THR A 167 -3.07 -10.17 7.24
N VAL A 168 -3.16 -10.28 8.57
CA VAL A 168 -2.12 -10.88 9.44
C VAL A 168 -2.66 -12.03 10.30
N LYS A 169 -3.94 -11.99 10.67
CA LYS A 169 -4.56 -12.96 11.58
C LYS A 169 -5.99 -13.33 11.19
N LEU A 170 -6.41 -14.49 11.66
CA LEU A 170 -7.80 -14.90 11.72
C LEU A 170 -8.33 -14.65 13.14
N LYS A 171 -9.50 -14.04 13.25
CA LYS A 171 -10.30 -13.96 14.47
C LYS A 171 -11.28 -15.12 14.49
N LEU A 172 -11.16 -15.98 15.49
CA LEU A 172 -12.09 -17.06 15.78
C LEU A 172 -13.01 -16.62 16.92
N PHE A 173 -14.32 -16.62 16.68
CA PHE A 173 -15.33 -16.34 17.69
C PHE A 173 -15.99 -17.65 18.10
N VAL A 174 -15.82 -18.08 19.34
CA VAL A 174 -16.43 -19.31 19.87
C VAL A 174 -17.59 -18.95 20.78
N LYS A 175 -18.76 -19.52 20.53
CA LYS A 175 -19.96 -19.27 21.34
C LYS A 175 -19.87 -20.02 22.67
N LEU A 176 -20.12 -19.32 23.77
CA LEU A 176 -20.19 -19.90 25.11
C LEU A 176 -21.63 -20.04 25.60
N SER A 177 -22.48 -19.06 25.28
CA SER A 177 -23.89 -19.01 25.66
C SER A 177 -24.73 -18.34 24.56
N LYS A 178 -26.01 -18.05 24.83
CA LYS A 178 -26.83 -17.22 23.93
C LYS A 178 -26.36 -15.77 23.83
N HIS A 179 -25.65 -15.28 24.84
CA HIS A 179 -25.24 -13.87 24.96
C HIS A 179 -23.72 -13.67 24.96
N ASP A 180 -22.94 -14.75 25.12
CA ASP A 180 -21.50 -14.67 25.34
C ASP A 180 -20.71 -15.46 24.30
N LEU A 181 -19.58 -14.88 23.89
CA LEU A 181 -18.60 -15.49 22.99
C LEU A 181 -17.18 -15.11 23.42
N ILE A 182 -16.20 -15.90 22.98
CA ILE A 182 -14.77 -15.60 23.12
C ILE A 182 -14.19 -15.29 21.74
N GLU A 183 -13.46 -14.18 21.61
CA GLU A 183 -12.61 -13.89 20.45
C GLU A 183 -11.18 -14.40 20.69
N ILE A 184 -10.71 -15.30 19.83
CA ILE A 184 -9.34 -15.79 19.79
C ILE A 184 -8.69 -15.27 18.50
N SER A 185 -7.70 -14.39 18.63
CA SER A 185 -6.89 -13.90 17.51
C SER A 185 -5.75 -14.88 17.21
N VAL A 186 -5.74 -15.50 16.03
CA VAL A 186 -4.71 -16.47 15.60
C VAL A 186 -3.90 -15.94 14.41
N PRO A 187 -2.60 -15.64 14.59
CA PRO A 187 -1.74 -15.21 13.49
C PRO A 187 -1.55 -16.31 12.44
N PHE A 188 -1.67 -15.98 11.15
CA PHE A 188 -1.54 -16.96 10.06
C PHE A 188 -0.20 -17.70 10.06
N LYS A 189 0.87 -17.05 10.52
CA LYS A 189 2.23 -17.64 10.57
C LYS A 189 2.40 -18.71 11.64
N GLN A 190 1.58 -18.68 12.69
CA GLN A 190 1.73 -19.57 13.86
C GLN A 190 0.62 -20.61 13.95
N PHE A 191 -0.33 -20.60 13.02
CA PHE A 191 -1.54 -21.40 13.12
C PHE A 191 -1.27 -22.90 13.31
N GLU A 192 -0.42 -23.49 12.47
CA GLU A 192 -0.10 -24.93 12.55
C GLU A 192 0.46 -25.33 13.92
N LYS A 193 1.33 -24.49 14.49
CA LYS A 193 1.90 -24.72 15.83
C LYS A 193 0.87 -24.52 16.95
N MET A 194 -0.11 -23.67 16.74
CA MET A 194 -1.12 -23.32 17.74
C MET A 194 -2.33 -24.25 17.73
N LEU A 195 -2.55 -25.03 16.66
CA LEU A 195 -3.71 -25.90 16.51
C LEU A 195 -3.98 -26.84 17.69
N PRO A 196 -3.01 -27.63 18.17
CA PRO A 196 -3.25 -28.53 19.31
C PRO A 196 -3.61 -27.76 20.58
N LYS A 197 -2.93 -26.62 20.81
CA LYS A 197 -3.17 -25.75 21.96
C LYS A 197 -4.54 -25.10 21.88
N LEU A 198 -5.02 -24.79 20.68
CA LEU A 198 -6.32 -24.16 20.45
C LEU A 198 -7.47 -25.07 20.87
N ARG A 199 -7.39 -26.38 20.57
CA ARG A 199 -8.38 -27.38 21.05
C ARG A 199 -8.50 -27.34 22.57
N VAL A 200 -7.37 -27.55 23.25
CA VAL A 200 -7.33 -27.60 24.73
C VAL A 200 -7.83 -26.28 25.32
N THR A 201 -7.41 -25.16 24.73
CA THR A 201 -7.84 -23.82 25.19
C THR A 201 -9.35 -23.63 25.08
N ILE A 202 -9.97 -24.03 23.97
CA ILE A 202 -11.42 -23.89 23.77
C ILE A 202 -12.19 -24.78 24.76
N GLN A 203 -11.73 -26.01 24.99
CA GLN A 203 -12.33 -26.91 25.97
C GLN A 203 -12.28 -26.31 27.38
N SER A 204 -11.08 -25.96 27.86
CA SER A 204 -10.91 -25.41 29.19
C SER A 204 -11.67 -24.11 29.40
N LEU A 205 -11.68 -23.20 28.41
CA LEU A 205 -12.44 -21.94 28.54
C LEU A 205 -13.95 -22.18 28.63
N ARG A 206 -14.49 -23.17 27.90
CA ARG A 206 -15.91 -23.54 27.99
C ARG A 206 -16.26 -24.20 29.32
N GLU A 207 -15.41 -25.10 29.79
CA GLU A 207 -15.57 -25.77 31.09
C GLU A 207 -15.57 -24.76 32.24
N LEU A 208 -14.53 -23.92 32.31
CA LEU A 208 -14.43 -22.87 33.32
C LEU A 208 -15.62 -21.89 33.24
N TYR A 209 -16.08 -21.57 32.03
CA TYR A 209 -17.27 -20.74 31.86
C TYR A 209 -18.54 -21.40 32.41
N ALA A 210 -18.70 -22.70 32.20
CA ALA A 210 -19.82 -23.49 32.72
C ALA A 210 -19.79 -23.58 34.25
N GLU A 211 -18.61 -23.60 34.86
CA GLU A 211 -18.41 -23.54 36.32
C GLU A 211 -18.65 -22.15 36.93
N GLY A 212 -18.97 -21.15 36.11
CA GLY A 212 -19.30 -19.80 36.57
C GLY A 212 -18.15 -18.79 36.49
N LEU A 213 -16.96 -19.19 36.03
CA LEU A 213 -15.87 -18.25 35.82
C LEU A 213 -16.17 -17.33 34.63
N ARG A 214 -15.83 -16.06 34.78
CA ARG A 214 -16.02 -15.03 33.75
C ARG A 214 -14.69 -14.35 33.49
N PHE A 215 -14.32 -14.27 32.21
CA PHE A 215 -13.05 -13.74 31.78
C PHE A 215 -13.22 -12.37 31.14
N LYS A 216 -12.33 -11.44 31.47
CA LYS A 216 -12.22 -10.15 30.81
C LYS A 216 -10.74 -9.84 30.57
N ILE A 217 -10.36 -9.66 29.31
CA ILE A 217 -9.00 -9.26 28.95
C ILE A 217 -8.95 -7.73 28.99
N MET A 218 -8.04 -7.16 29.78
CA MET A 218 -7.84 -5.72 29.92
C MET A 218 -6.36 -5.36 29.76
N PRO A 219 -6.04 -4.19 29.16
CA PRO A 219 -4.68 -3.68 29.16
C PRO A 219 -4.19 -3.41 30.58
N VAL A 220 -2.93 -3.77 30.86
CA VAL A 220 -2.28 -3.60 32.18
C VAL A 220 -2.38 -2.16 32.70
N GLY A 221 -2.22 -1.16 31.84
CA GLY A 221 -2.32 0.26 32.23
C GLY A 221 -3.75 0.76 32.55
N ARG A 222 -4.75 -0.12 32.54
CA ARG A 222 -6.16 0.21 32.85
C ARG A 222 -6.68 -0.58 34.06
N LEU A 223 -5.81 -0.86 35.02
CA LEU A 223 -6.25 -1.41 36.29
C LEU A 223 -7.23 -0.45 36.98
N PRO A 224 -8.25 -0.99 37.67
CA PRO A 224 -9.02 -0.20 38.60
C PRO A 224 -8.07 0.44 39.63
N TRP A 225 -8.35 1.70 39.99
CA TRP A 225 -7.52 2.49 40.91
C TRP A 225 -7.36 1.86 42.30
N ASN A 226 -8.25 0.94 42.66
CA ASN A 226 -8.28 0.23 43.95
C ASN A 226 -7.65 -1.17 43.92
N VAL A 227 -6.96 -1.55 42.83
CA VAL A 227 -6.30 -2.85 42.70
C VAL A 227 -4.80 -2.66 42.69
N GLN A 228 -4.10 -3.45 43.50
CA GLN A 228 -2.64 -3.50 43.53
C GLN A 228 -2.13 -4.85 43.03
N TRP A 229 -1.00 -4.83 42.34
CA TRP A 229 -0.30 -6.06 41.97
C TRP A 229 0.32 -6.70 43.21
N VAL A 230 -0.01 -7.96 43.47
CA VAL A 230 0.79 -8.80 44.35
C VAL A 230 1.90 -9.40 43.51
N LYS A 231 3.16 -9.05 43.81
CA LYS A 231 4.31 -9.57 43.07
C LYS A 231 4.66 -10.96 43.58
N HIS A 232 4.91 -11.89 42.67
CA HIS A 232 5.27 -13.27 43.05
C HIS A 232 6.60 -13.34 43.83
N GLU A 233 7.51 -12.38 43.61
CA GLU A 233 8.77 -12.23 44.36
C GLU A 233 8.55 -11.83 45.84
N THR A 234 7.35 -11.33 46.15
CA THR A 234 6.95 -10.90 47.51
C THR A 234 6.03 -11.90 48.20
N LEU A 235 5.81 -13.08 47.59
CA LEU A 235 5.05 -14.18 48.17
C LEU A 235 5.96 -15.16 48.92
#